data_AF-A0A523SFU5-F1
#
_entry.id   AF-A0A523SFU5-F1
#
_cell.length_a   1.000
_cell.length_b   1.000
_cell.length_c   1.000
_cell.angle_alpha   90.00
_cell.angle_beta   90.00
_cell.angle_gamma   90.00
#
_symmetry.space_group_name_H-M   'P 1'
#
loop_
_entity.id
_entity.type
_entity.pdbx_description
1 polymer ?
#
loop_
_entity_poly.entity_id
_entity_poly.type
_entity_poly.pdbx_seq_one_letter_code
_entity_poly.pdbx_strand_id
1 'polypeptide(L)' 'MDRTKLYKANDLKDFDYSEKLGDPGIYPFTRGVYSTMYTERLWTMRQYAGFGTA' A
#
# COMPACT_ATOMS: atom_id res chain seq x y z
N MET A 1 -8.35 -7.57 -22.85
CA MET A 1 -7.34 -6.67 -22.25
C MET A 1 -5.99 -7.31 -22.51
N ASP A 2 -5.21 -6.74 -23.43
CA ASP A 2 -3.85 -7.21 -23.69
C ASP A 2 -2.96 -6.85 -22.50
N ARG A 3 -2.33 -7.86 -21.87
CA ARG A 3 -1.44 -7.70 -20.71
C ARG A 3 -0.03 -8.03 -21.15
N THR A 4 0.86 -7.04 -21.04
CA THR A 4 2.28 -7.20 -21.38
C THR A 4 2.95 -8.24 -20.48
N LYS A 5 3.79 -9.11 -21.05
CA LYS A 5 4.46 -10.22 -20.34
C LYS A 5 5.59 -9.79 -19.41
N LEU A 6 6.18 -8.62 -19.64
CA LEU A 6 7.31 -8.10 -18.87
C LEU A 6 7.25 -6.57 -18.81
N TYR A 7 7.28 -6.01 -17.59
CA TYR A 7 7.38 -4.58 -17.36
C TYR A 7 8.85 -4.16 -17.20
N LYS A 8 9.23 -3.04 -17.79
CA LYS A 8 10.56 -2.43 -17.76
C LYS A 8 10.48 -1.02 -17.19
N ALA A 9 11.62 -0.45 -16.82
CA ALA A 9 11.70 0.92 -16.32
C ALA A 9 11.06 1.94 -17.29
N ASN A 10 11.16 1.70 -18.60
CA ASN A 10 10.59 2.58 -19.62
C ASN A 10 9.05 2.54 -19.69
N ASP A 11 8.39 1.66 -18.95
CA ASP A 11 6.91 1.61 -18.88
C ASP A 11 6.35 2.61 -17.84
N LEU A 12 7.22 3.18 -17.00
CA LEU A 12 6.90 4.24 -16.04
C LEU A 12 6.99 5.65 -16.66
N LYS A 13 6.73 5.79 -17.97
CA LYS A 13 6.73 7.12 -18.60
C LYS A 13 5.75 8.03 -17.87
N ASP A 14 6.17 9.27 -17.59
CA ASP A 14 5.38 10.28 -16.90
C ASP A 14 4.96 9.90 -15.46
N PHE A 15 5.76 9.06 -14.81
CA PHE A 15 5.60 8.75 -13.39
C PHE A 15 6.42 9.69 -12.52
N ASP A 16 5.76 10.65 -11.87
CA ASP A 16 6.36 11.45 -10.81
C ASP A 16 6.33 10.68 -9.48
N TYR A 17 7.52 10.42 -8.92
CA TYR A 17 7.65 9.76 -7.64
C TYR A 17 6.98 10.55 -6.52
N SER A 18 7.23 11.85 -6.40
CA SER A 18 6.78 12.67 -5.27
C SER A 18 5.27 12.84 -5.24
N GLU A 19 4.63 12.92 -6.41
CA GLU A 19 3.18 13.13 -6.50
C GLU A 19 2.38 11.84 -6.42
N LYS A 20 2.91 10.73 -6.97
CA LYS A 20 2.16 9.47 -7.11
C LYS A 20 2.53 8.41 -6.08
N LEU A 21 3.79 8.35 -5.65
CA LEU A 21 4.27 7.32 -4.73
C LEU A 21 4.65 7.88 -3.36
N GLY A 22 5.53 8.87 -3.34
CA GLY A 22 6.07 9.54 -2.16
C GLY A 22 6.75 8.60 -1.18
N ASP A 23 7.09 9.15 -0.01
CA ASP A 23 7.58 8.40 1.13
C ASP A 23 6.42 8.02 2.07
N PRO A 24 6.50 6.89 2.80
CA PRO A 24 5.47 6.51 3.74
C PRO A 24 5.32 7.56 4.86
N GLY A 25 4.10 7.78 5.32
CA GLY A 25 3.81 8.76 6.37
C GLY A 25 3.64 10.21 5.89
N ILE A 26 3.80 10.47 4.59
CA ILE A 26 3.63 11.80 3.98
C ILE A 26 2.69 11.65 2.77
N TYR A 27 1.93 12.69 2.44
CA TYR A 27 1.12 12.73 1.21
C TYR A 27 2.01 12.34 0.01
N PRO A 28 1.56 11.46 -0.91
CA PRO A 28 0.18 10.97 -1.12
C PRO A 28 -0.24 9.74 -0.30
N PHE A 29 0.59 9.28 0.65
CA PHE A 29 0.35 8.11 1.49
C PHE A 29 0.18 6.79 0.72
N THR A 30 0.57 6.74 -0.57
CA THR A 30 0.50 5.53 -1.42
C THR A 30 1.30 4.37 -0.81
N ARG A 31 2.40 4.67 -0.09
CA ARG A 31 3.24 3.67 0.60
C ARG A 31 2.81 3.39 2.05
N GLY A 32 1.74 4.02 2.53
CA GLY A 32 1.23 3.89 3.89
C GLY A 32 1.15 5.22 4.64
N VAL A 33 0.24 5.29 5.62
CA VAL A 33 -0.07 6.49 6.41
C VAL A 33 0.94 6.70 7.56
N TYR A 34 1.67 5.68 7.96
CA TYR A 34 2.71 5.76 8.98
C TYR A 34 4.09 5.64 8.34
N SER A 35 5.10 6.33 8.87
CA SER A 35 6.46 6.32 8.32
C SER A 35 7.17 4.96 8.46
N THR A 36 6.86 4.22 9.53
CA THR A 36 7.46 2.91 9.85
C THR A 36 6.55 1.73 9.48
N MET A 37 5.23 1.96 9.38
CA MET A 37 4.24 0.90 9.13
C MET A 37 4.49 -0.34 10.02
N TYR A 38 4.53 -1.52 9.41
CA TYR A 38 4.61 -2.80 10.10
C TYR A 38 6.01 -3.19 10.58
N THR A 39 7.04 -2.37 10.33
CA THR A 39 8.36 -2.60 10.96
C THR A 39 8.34 -2.22 12.44
N GLU A 40 7.47 -1.28 12.83
CA GLU A 40 7.30 -0.86 14.23
C GLU A 40 6.06 -1.48 14.87
N ARG A 41 4.91 -1.45 14.18
CA ARG A 41 3.64 -1.97 14.71
C ARG A 41 2.89 -2.77 13.65
N LEU A 42 2.73 -4.06 13.90
CA LEU A 42 1.94 -4.96 13.05
C LEU A 42 0.48 -4.53 12.93
N TRP A 43 -0.18 -4.94 11.84
CA TRP A 43 -1.62 -4.75 11.71
C TRP A 43 -2.36 -5.51 12.80
N THR A 44 -3.48 -4.95 13.26
CA THR A 44 -4.33 -5.63 14.23
C THR A 44 -4.94 -6.88 13.59
N MET A 45 -4.55 -8.05 14.08
CA MET A 45 -5.27 -9.29 13.78
C MET A 45 -6.62 -9.26 14.50
N ARG A 46 -7.64 -8.77 13.82
CA ARG A 46 -9.00 -8.65 14.39
C ARG A 46 -9.81 -9.90 14.06
N GLN A 47 -9.90 -10.81 15.01
CA GLN A 47 -10.79 -11.96 14.91
C GLN A 47 -12.24 -11.50 15.01
N TYR A 48 -13.08 -11.98 14.09
CA TYR A 48 -14.53 -11.89 14.21
C TYR A 48 -15.02 -13.19 14.85
N ALA A 49 -15.80 -13.08 15.92
CA ALA A 49 -16.42 -14.20 16.60
C ALA A 49 -17.83 -13.84 17.03
N GLY A 50 -18.75 -14.81 16.96
CA GLY A 50 -20.13 -14.69 17.37
C GLY A 50 -20.85 -16.02 17.20
N PHE A 51 -21.54 -16.49 18.25
CA PHE A 51 -22.39 -17.68 18.20
C PHE A 51 -23.55 -17.52 19.19
N GLY A 52 -24.77 -17.83 18.77
CA GLY A 52 -25.95 -17.84 19.65
C GLY A 52 -26.35 -16.47 20.21
N THR A 53 -27.08 -16.46 21.33
CA THR A 53 -27.52 -15.22 22.00
C THR A 53 -26.40 -14.61 22.85
N ALA A 54 -26.41 -13.28 22.92
CA ALA A 54 -25.46 -12.47 23.68
C ALA A 54 -25.54 -12.69 25.19
#